data_AF-X0CJN2-F1
#
_entry.id   AF-X0CJN2-F1
#
_cell.length_a   1.000
_cell.length_b   1.000
_cell.length_c   1.000
_cell.angle_alpha   90.00
_cell.angle_beta   90.00
_cell.angle_gamma   90.00
#
_symmetry.space_group_name_H-M   'P 1'
#
loop_
_entity.id
_entity.type
_entity.pdbx_description
1 polymer ?
#
loop_
_entity_poly.entity_id
_entity_poly.type
_entity_poly.pdbx_seq_one_letter_code
_entity_poly.pdbx_strand_id
1 'polypeptide(L)'
;MPSQPNLRAAQEVIRLRRRACDLSRSASKGAKKPLVLRQAETCYNGSSRAIIQRIVKWLEATNAADYEDILTPKMGRLRMLTDEEEEPIVAYIEWMEKTGLPASMGEIKEAATIVRRHRDPKANALHKQWYSRFYNNYPKLTTVFLKTKERSNIEYKEAGIKDTDQWFKEISAVIEDLNINASEY
;
A
#
# COMPACT_ATOMS: atom_id res chain seq x y z
N MET A 1 5.94 -15.48 6.95
CA MET A 1 7.14 -15.98 6.25
C MET A 1 7.19 -17.49 6.39
N PRO A 2 7.43 -18.26 5.32
CA PRO A 2 7.63 -19.69 5.42
C PRO A 2 8.82 -19.99 6.34
N SER A 3 8.74 -21.07 7.12
CA SER A 3 9.82 -21.44 8.04
C SER A 3 11.08 -21.87 7.26
N GLN A 4 12.25 -21.61 7.82
CA GLN A 4 13.55 -21.98 7.24
C GLN A 4 13.64 -23.46 6.79
N PRO A 5 13.11 -24.46 7.54
CA PRO A 5 13.07 -25.84 7.09
C PRO A 5 12.24 -26.06 5.80
N ASN A 6 11.14 -25.33 5.64
CA ASN A 6 10.29 -25.44 4.45
C ASN A 6 10.97 -24.89 3.19
N LEU A 7 11.72 -23.79 3.34
CA LEU A 7 12.47 -23.19 2.24
C LEU A 7 13.58 -24.12 1.74
N ARG A 8 14.40 -24.63 2.67
CA ARG A 8 15.49 -25.58 2.34
C ARG A 8 14.96 -26.87 1.69
N ALA A 9 13.86 -27.41 2.23
CA ALA A 9 13.22 -28.59 1.66
C ALA A 9 12.73 -28.36 0.21
N ALA A 10 12.12 -27.20 -0.06
CA ALA A 10 11.63 -26.85 -1.38
C ALA A 10 12.77 -26.61 -2.39
N GLN A 11 13.83 -25.91 -2.00
CA GLN A 11 15.01 -25.66 -2.83
C GLN A 11 15.69 -26.98 -3.25
N GLU A 12 15.89 -27.91 -2.32
CA GLU A 12 16.48 -29.22 -2.64
C GLU A 12 15.59 -30.05 -3.58
N VAL A 13 14.27 -29.99 -3.42
CA VAL A 13 13.34 -30.65 -4.35
C VAL A 13 13.55 -30.13 -5.78
N ILE A 14 13.68 -28.82 -5.96
CA ILE A 14 13.87 -28.20 -7.29
C ILE A 14 15.25 -28.50 -7.85
N ARG A 15 16.30 -28.39 -7.03
CA ARG A 15 17.67 -28.75 -7.41
C ARG A 15 17.75 -30.18 -7.91
N LEU A 16 17.10 -31.12 -7.23
CA LEU A 16 17.05 -32.53 -7.63
C LEU A 16 16.18 -32.77 -8.86
N ARG A 17 15.05 -32.06 -9.02
CA ARG A 17 14.24 -32.10 -10.25
C ARG A 17 15.01 -31.61 -11.47
N ARG A 18 15.71 -30.48 -11.36
CA ARG A 18 16.57 -29.94 -12.43
C ARG A 18 17.66 -30.93 -12.83
N ARG A 19 18.39 -31.47 -11.85
CA ARG A 19 19.40 -32.53 -12.08
C ARG A 19 18.82 -33.78 -12.75
N ALA A 20 17.62 -34.20 -12.37
CA ALA A 20 16.97 -35.36 -12.99
C ALA A 20 16.60 -35.08 -14.46
N CYS A 21 16.15 -33.86 -14.79
CA CYS A 21 15.92 -33.45 -16.18
C CYS A 21 17.22 -33.42 -16.99
N ASP A 22 18.31 -32.87 -16.45
CA ASP A 22 19.61 -32.81 -17.13
C ASP A 22 20.19 -34.22 -17.37
N LEU A 23 20.08 -35.10 -16.38
CA LEU A 23 20.51 -36.49 -16.49
C LEU A 23 19.64 -37.31 -17.45
N SER A 24 18.37 -36.95 -17.64
CA SER A 24 17.49 -37.63 -18.60
C SER A 24 17.81 -37.30 -20.07
N ARG A 25 18.53 -36.20 -20.33
CA ARG A 25 19.05 -35.86 -21.67
C ARG A 25 20.32 -36.65 -22.04
N SER A 26 21.03 -37.20 -21.06
CA SER A 26 22.16 -38.10 -21.28
C SER A 26 21.67 -39.54 -21.20
N ALA A 27 21.99 -40.38 -22.17
CA ALA A 27 21.52 -41.78 -22.31
C ALA A 27 22.07 -42.75 -21.24
N SER A 28 22.28 -42.29 -20.00
CA SER A 28 22.71 -43.10 -18.88
C SER A 28 21.52 -43.75 -18.17
N LYS A 29 21.51 -45.09 -18.14
CA LYS A 29 20.57 -45.93 -17.38
C LYS A 29 20.75 -45.71 -15.88
N GLY A 30 20.21 -44.62 -15.33
CA GLY A 30 20.39 -44.31 -13.91
C GLY A 30 19.77 -43.01 -13.41
N ALA A 31 18.77 -42.45 -14.10
CA ALA A 31 18.09 -41.25 -13.62
C ALA A 31 17.39 -41.54 -12.29
N LYS A 32 17.97 -41.10 -11.18
CA LYS A 32 17.35 -41.17 -9.85
C LYS A 32 16.05 -40.38 -9.90
N LYS A 33 14.94 -41.01 -9.51
CA LYS A 33 13.61 -40.37 -9.49
C LYS A 33 13.68 -39.06 -8.68
N PRO A 34 13.07 -37.97 -9.15
CA PRO A 34 13.08 -36.70 -8.43
C PRO A 34 12.49 -36.88 -7.03
N LEU A 35 13.03 -36.13 -6.06
CA LEU A 35 12.67 -36.28 -4.64
C LEU A 35 11.16 -36.15 -4.45
N VAL A 36 10.56 -37.16 -3.82
CA VAL A 36 9.13 -37.14 -3.50
C VAL A 36 8.91 -36.17 -2.35
N LEU A 37 7.86 -35.36 -2.42
CA LEU A 37 7.56 -34.35 -1.38
C LEU A 37 7.42 -34.95 0.03
N ARG A 38 7.03 -36.22 0.14
CA ARG A 38 7.01 -36.96 1.42
C ARG A 38 8.42 -37.19 1.97
N GLN A 39 9.40 -37.48 1.11
CA GLN A 39 10.80 -37.65 1.51
C GLN A 39 11.40 -36.31 1.94
N ALA A 40 11.01 -35.22 1.27
CA ALA A 40 11.40 -33.86 1.69
C ALA A 40 10.94 -33.56 3.12
N GLU A 41 9.69 -33.88 3.44
CA GLU A 41 9.14 -33.66 4.79
C GLU A 41 9.90 -34.44 5.87
N THR A 42 10.25 -35.70 5.59
CA THR A 42 11.01 -36.55 6.53
C THR A 42 12.47 -36.13 6.69
N CYS A 43 13.09 -35.55 5.65
CA CYS A 43 14.48 -35.08 5.70
C CYS A 43 14.63 -33.76 6.46
N TYR A 44 13.56 -32.96 6.52
CA TYR A 44 13.57 -31.62 7.12
C TYR A 44 12.57 -31.52 8.27
N ASN A 45 13.03 -31.75 9.49
CA ASN A 45 12.20 -31.64 10.70
C ASN A 45 11.59 -30.24 10.83
N GLY A 46 10.28 -30.18 11.13
CA GLY A 46 9.53 -28.92 11.21
C GLY A 46 9.09 -28.34 9.86
N SER A 47 9.28 -29.10 8.78
CA SER A 47 8.69 -28.78 7.48
C SER A 47 7.28 -29.39 7.34
N SER A 48 6.46 -28.79 6.50
CA SER A 48 5.10 -29.25 6.19
C SER A 48 4.99 -29.48 4.70
N ARG A 49 4.56 -30.68 4.32
CA ARG A 49 4.39 -31.06 2.91
C ARG A 49 3.53 -30.09 2.11
N ALA A 50 2.45 -29.57 2.69
CA ALA A 50 1.57 -28.61 2.02
C ALA A 50 2.27 -27.28 1.74
N ILE A 51 3.13 -26.83 2.65
CA ILE A 51 3.91 -25.60 2.50
C ILE A 51 5.03 -25.80 1.47
N ILE A 52 5.76 -26.92 1.54
CA ILE A 52 6.78 -27.29 0.55
C ILE A 52 6.18 -27.33 -0.86
N GLN A 53 5.00 -27.96 -1.03
CA GLN A 53 4.31 -28.02 -2.32
C GLN A 53 4.00 -26.64 -2.90
N ARG A 54 3.51 -25.72 -2.06
CA ARG A 54 3.21 -24.35 -2.48
C ARG A 54 4.48 -23.61 -2.92
N ILE A 55 5.55 -23.71 -2.14
CA ILE A 55 6.84 -23.07 -2.44
C ILE A 55 7.44 -23.63 -3.73
N VAL A 56 7.42 -24.96 -3.90
CA VAL A 56 7.93 -25.62 -5.11
C VAL A 56 7.15 -25.17 -6.34
N LYS A 57 5.81 -25.17 -6.28
CA LYS A 57 4.96 -24.69 -7.39
C LYS A 57 5.28 -23.23 -7.76
N TRP A 58 5.59 -22.41 -6.76
CA TRP A 58 5.86 -21.00 -6.93
C TRP A 58 7.24 -20.72 -7.55
N LEU A 59 8.27 -21.43 -7.09
CA LEU A 59 9.61 -21.39 -7.68
C LEU A 59 9.64 -21.95 -9.11
N GLU A 60 8.86 -23.00 -9.39
CA GLU A 60 8.71 -23.53 -10.76
C GLU A 60 8.04 -22.52 -11.70
N ALA A 61 7.01 -21.80 -11.24
CA ALA A 61 6.31 -20.79 -12.04
C ALA A 61 7.16 -19.57 -12.39
N THR A 62 8.09 -19.20 -11.51
CA THR A 62 9.02 -18.06 -11.68
C THR A 62 10.35 -18.47 -12.31
N ASN A 63 10.58 -19.77 -12.48
CA ASN A 63 11.88 -20.36 -12.85
C ASN A 63 13.06 -19.89 -11.97
N ALA A 64 12.78 -19.47 -10.73
CA ALA A 64 13.81 -19.02 -9.80
C ALA A 64 14.53 -20.22 -9.15
N ALA A 65 15.78 -20.03 -8.73
CA ALA A 65 16.54 -21.04 -7.98
C ALA A 65 16.36 -20.86 -6.46
N ASP A 66 16.25 -19.61 -6.01
CA ASP A 66 16.05 -19.27 -4.61
C ASP A 66 14.69 -18.58 -4.38
N TYR A 67 14.17 -18.71 -3.15
CA TYR A 67 13.00 -17.97 -2.67
C TYR A 67 13.30 -16.46 -2.56
N GLU A 68 14.54 -16.10 -2.20
CA GLU A 68 14.97 -14.69 -2.08
C GLU A 68 15.23 -14.03 -3.44
N ASP A 69 15.51 -14.81 -4.50
CA ASP A 69 15.66 -14.31 -5.87
C ASP A 69 14.33 -13.84 -6.47
N ILE A 70 13.22 -14.28 -5.89
CA ILE A 70 11.91 -13.80 -6.28
C ILE A 70 11.68 -12.51 -5.47
N LEU A 71 11.62 -11.37 -6.16
CA LEU A 71 11.04 -10.14 -5.62
C LEU A 71 9.68 -10.51 -5.03
N THR A 72 9.61 -10.75 -3.73
CA THR A 72 8.42 -11.34 -3.12
C THR A 72 7.24 -10.43 -3.45
N PRO A 73 6.24 -10.87 -4.24
CA PRO A 73 4.98 -10.16 -4.32
C PRO A 73 4.50 -10.13 -2.88
N LYS A 74 4.33 -8.93 -2.30
CA LYS A 74 3.87 -8.75 -0.91
C LYS A 74 2.76 -9.75 -0.64
N MET A 75 3.08 -10.82 0.10
CA MET A 75 2.16 -11.94 0.30
C MET A 75 0.93 -11.40 1.04
N GLY A 76 -0.22 -11.43 0.39
CA GLY A 76 -1.46 -10.85 0.88
C GLY A 76 -2.57 -10.91 -0.16
N ARG A 77 -3.76 -10.40 0.19
CA ARG A 77 -4.86 -10.21 -0.77
C ARG A 77 -4.35 -9.34 -1.92
N LEU A 78 -4.58 -9.77 -3.16
CA LEU A 78 -4.25 -9.00 -4.37
C LEU A 78 -4.65 -7.54 -4.17
N ARG A 79 -3.68 -6.64 -4.32
CA ARG A 79 -3.90 -5.19 -4.23
C ARG A 79 -4.86 -4.80 -5.36
N MET A 80 -5.71 -3.81 -5.09
CA MET A 80 -6.68 -3.33 -6.10
C MET A 80 -5.98 -2.55 -7.21
N LEU A 81 -4.86 -1.90 -6.89
CA LEU A 81 -3.90 -1.30 -7.81
C LEU A 81 -2.50 -1.88 -7.52
N THR A 82 -1.64 -1.97 -8.54
CA THR A 82 -0.23 -2.31 -8.39
C THR A 82 0.59 -1.11 -7.89
N ASP A 83 1.84 -1.34 -7.47
CA ASP A 83 2.69 -0.26 -6.93
C ASP A 83 3.00 0.77 -8.04
N GLU A 84 3.13 0.32 -9.28
CA GLU A 84 3.31 1.16 -10.48
C GLU A 84 2.04 1.97 -10.81
N GLU A 85 0.85 1.43 -10.53
CA GLU A 85 -0.42 2.14 -10.69
C GLU A 85 -0.66 3.14 -9.54
N GLU A 86 -0.07 2.90 -8.37
CA GLU A 86 -0.16 3.79 -7.20
C GLU A 86 0.81 4.98 -7.28
N GLU A 87 1.99 4.82 -7.90
CA GLU A 87 2.99 5.86 -8.10
C GLU A 87 2.47 7.17 -8.76
N PRO A 88 1.71 7.14 -9.88
CA PRO A 88 1.16 8.37 -10.47
C PRO A 88 0.16 9.08 -9.56
N ILE A 89 -0.54 8.34 -8.69
CA ILE A 89 -1.47 8.91 -7.72
C ILE A 89 -0.69 9.63 -6.61
N VAL A 90 0.42 9.06 -6.16
CA VAL A 90 1.34 9.70 -5.20
C VAL A 90 1.89 11.00 -5.79
N ALA A 91 2.39 10.95 -7.04
CA ALA A 91 2.90 12.13 -7.72
C ALA A 91 1.83 13.24 -7.88
N TYR A 92 0.58 12.85 -8.17
CA TYR A 92 -0.54 13.78 -8.21
C TYR A 92 -0.80 14.46 -6.86
N ILE A 93 -0.77 13.71 -5.75
CA ILE A 93 -0.96 14.26 -4.40
C ILE A 93 0.18 15.22 -4.04
N GLU A 94 1.43 14.86 -4.33
CA GLU A 94 2.59 15.72 -4.09
C GLU A 94 2.54 17.01 -4.93
N TRP A 95 2.07 16.92 -6.18
CA TRP A 95 1.87 18.08 -7.03
C TRP A 95 0.78 19.02 -6.49
N MET A 96 -0.35 18.46 -6.07
CA MET A 96 -1.46 19.19 -5.43
C MET A 96 -1.01 19.91 -4.14
N GLU A 97 -0.12 19.30 -3.35
CA GLU A 97 0.47 19.98 -2.20
C GLU A 97 1.36 21.17 -2.62
N LYS A 98 2.21 21.00 -3.64
CA LYS A 98 3.09 22.06 -4.15
C LYS A 98 2.33 23.25 -4.69
N THR A 99 1.15 23.03 -5.30
CA THR A 99 0.27 24.09 -5.79
C THR A 99 -0.57 24.74 -4.69
N GLY A 100 -0.51 24.22 -3.45
CA GLY A 100 -1.21 24.76 -2.29
C GLY A 100 -2.67 24.30 -2.18
N LEU A 101 -3.14 23.43 -3.07
CA LEU A 101 -4.49 22.88 -3.08
C LEU A 101 -4.43 21.37 -2.87
N PRO A 102 -4.39 20.89 -1.63
CA PRO A 102 -4.22 19.49 -1.34
C PRO A 102 -5.44 18.67 -1.77
N ALA A 103 -5.20 17.55 -2.46
CA ALA A 103 -6.26 16.71 -2.99
C ALA A 103 -7.14 16.13 -1.88
N SER A 104 -8.45 16.21 -2.05
CA SER A 104 -9.44 15.61 -1.17
C SER A 104 -9.44 14.07 -1.29
N MET A 105 -9.95 13.40 -0.26
CA MET A 105 -10.10 11.93 -0.31
C MET A 105 -10.96 11.46 -1.50
N GLY A 106 -11.95 12.27 -1.91
CA GLY A 106 -12.81 11.98 -3.06
C GLY A 106 -12.03 11.98 -4.37
N GLU A 107 -11.29 13.06 -4.61
CA GLU A 107 -10.45 13.24 -5.81
C GLU A 107 -9.38 12.16 -5.91
N ILE A 108 -8.74 11.79 -4.79
CA ILE A 108 -7.74 10.71 -4.78
C ILE A 108 -8.37 9.36 -5.16
N LYS A 109 -9.57 9.06 -4.66
CA LYS A 109 -10.29 7.84 -5.03
C LYS A 109 -10.75 7.85 -6.49
N GLU A 110 -11.13 9.01 -7.00
CA GLU A 110 -11.51 9.18 -8.39
C GLU A 110 -10.32 8.98 -9.32
N ALA A 111 -9.19 9.67 -9.07
CA ALA A 111 -7.94 9.48 -9.80
C ALA A 111 -7.50 8.01 -9.81
N ALA A 112 -7.57 7.34 -8.66
CA ALA A 112 -7.26 5.92 -8.56
C ALA A 112 -8.26 5.02 -9.32
N THR A 113 -9.54 5.41 -9.37
CA THR A 113 -10.56 4.71 -10.16
C THR A 113 -10.33 4.92 -11.65
N ILE A 114 -9.87 6.10 -12.08
CA ILE A 114 -9.50 6.39 -13.46
C ILE A 114 -8.33 5.49 -13.90
N VAL A 115 -7.24 5.42 -13.12
CA VAL A 115 -6.11 4.52 -13.40
C VAL A 115 -6.59 3.07 -13.55
N ARG A 116 -7.48 2.63 -12.65
CA ARG A 116 -8.06 1.28 -12.71
C ARG A 116 -8.94 1.05 -13.94
N ARG A 117 -9.71 2.05 -14.36
CA ARG A 117 -10.56 1.98 -15.56
C ARG A 117 -9.75 1.95 -16.85
N HIS A 118 -8.56 2.55 -16.87
CA HIS A 118 -7.65 2.44 -18.01
C HIS A 118 -7.16 1.01 -18.22
N ARG A 119 -6.94 0.26 -17.14
CA ARG A 119 -6.65 -1.18 -17.21
C ARG A 119 -7.89 -2.00 -17.56
N ASP A 120 -8.98 -1.79 -16.83
CA ASP A 120 -10.22 -2.55 -16.96
C ASP A 120 -11.43 -1.59 -17.06
N PRO A 121 -11.98 -1.33 -18.27
CA PRO A 121 -13.05 -0.35 -18.46
C PRO A 121 -14.35 -0.65 -17.68
N LYS A 122 -14.58 -1.91 -17.33
CA LYS A 122 -15.73 -2.36 -16.53
C LYS A 122 -15.44 -2.47 -15.03
N ALA A 123 -14.30 -1.94 -14.57
CA ALA A 123 -13.93 -2.00 -13.17
C ALA A 123 -14.89 -1.21 -12.29
N ASN A 124 -15.29 -1.84 -11.18
CA ASN A 124 -16.05 -1.18 -10.13
C ASN A 124 -15.20 -0.13 -9.40
N ALA A 125 -15.89 0.82 -8.77
CA ALA A 125 -15.26 1.80 -7.89
C ALA A 125 -14.41 1.13 -6.79
N LEU A 126 -13.40 1.87 -6.31
CA LEU A 126 -12.51 1.37 -5.27
C LEU A 126 -13.25 1.17 -3.95
N HIS A 127 -12.84 0.14 -3.21
CA HIS A 127 -13.43 -0.17 -1.92
C HIS A 127 -13.14 0.94 -0.89
N LYS A 128 -14.07 1.18 0.05
CA LYS A 128 -13.94 2.23 1.09
C LYS A 128 -12.62 2.14 1.88
N GLN A 129 -12.15 0.93 2.15
CA GLN A 129 -10.91 0.67 2.90
C GLN A 129 -9.63 0.79 2.08
N TRP A 130 -9.71 0.93 0.74
CA TRP A 130 -8.52 1.08 -0.10
C TRP A 130 -7.72 2.32 0.31
N TYR A 131 -8.39 3.46 0.51
CA TYR A 131 -7.74 4.72 0.90
C TYR A 131 -6.93 4.60 2.20
N SER A 132 -7.48 3.95 3.22
CA SER A 132 -6.76 3.74 4.49
C SER A 132 -5.53 2.84 4.32
N ARG A 133 -5.61 1.82 3.44
CA ARG A 133 -4.47 0.96 3.13
C ARG A 133 -3.40 1.68 2.30
N PHE A 134 -3.82 2.43 1.29
CA PHE A 134 -2.96 3.28 0.46
C PHE A 134 -2.19 4.25 1.35
N TYR A 135 -2.89 4.94 2.24
CA TYR A 135 -2.29 5.87 3.20
C TYR A 135 -1.22 5.20 4.09
N ASN A 136 -1.51 4.02 4.64
CA ASN A 136 -0.54 3.28 5.47
C ASN A 136 0.70 2.83 4.69
N ASN A 137 0.60 2.65 3.36
CA ASN A 137 1.74 2.27 2.52
C ASN A 137 2.67 3.46 2.22
N TYR A 138 2.16 4.69 2.25
CA TYR A 138 2.89 5.90 1.90
C TYR A 138 2.94 6.91 3.07
N PRO A 139 3.72 6.62 4.14
CA PRO A 139 3.80 7.50 5.30
C PRO A 139 4.37 8.89 4.98
N LYS A 140 5.09 9.04 3.86
CA LYS A 140 5.55 10.36 3.36
C LYS A 140 4.37 11.30 3.05
N LEU A 141 3.23 10.75 2.63
CA LEU A 141 2.02 11.55 2.38
C LEU A 141 1.34 11.97 3.70
N THR A 142 1.56 11.28 4.81
CA THR A 142 0.98 11.62 6.11
C THR A 142 1.35 13.03 6.57
N THR A 143 2.60 13.45 6.36
CA THR A 143 3.04 14.81 6.71
C THR A 143 2.35 15.88 5.87
N VAL A 144 2.04 15.56 4.62
CA VAL A 144 1.39 16.46 3.65
C VAL A 144 -0.05 16.75 4.06
N PHE A 145 -0.81 15.69 4.40
CA PHE A 145 -2.18 15.83 4.86
C PHE A 145 -2.29 16.50 6.24
N LEU A 146 -1.33 16.27 7.14
CA LEU A 146 -1.29 16.98 8.42
C LEU A 146 -1.08 18.48 8.24
N LYS A 147 -0.10 18.88 7.42
CA LYS A 147 0.14 20.30 7.08
C LYS A 147 -1.07 20.96 6.43
N THR A 148 -1.74 20.23 5.53
CA THR A 148 -2.98 20.66 4.89
C THR A 148 -4.08 20.95 5.90
N LYS A 149 -4.33 19.99 6.81
CA LYS A 149 -5.35 20.13 7.85
C LYS A 149 -5.03 21.26 8.82
N GLU A 150 -3.75 21.43 9.15
CA GLU A 150 -3.24 22.55 9.95
C GLU A 150 -3.56 23.90 9.28
N ARG A 151 -3.29 24.03 7.97
CA ARG A 151 -3.64 25.25 7.20
C ARG A 151 -5.13 25.55 7.22
N SER A 152 -5.98 24.56 6.95
CA SER A 152 -7.44 24.77 7.01
C SER A 152 -7.92 25.19 8.40
N ASN A 153 -7.28 24.69 9.46
CA ASN A 153 -7.59 25.10 10.82
C ASN A 153 -7.14 26.54 11.12
N ILE A 154 -5.99 26.96 10.59
CA ILE A 154 -5.49 28.33 10.71
C ILE A 154 -6.45 29.29 10.01
N GLU A 155 -6.83 28.99 8.76
CA GLU A 155 -7.76 29.81 7.98
C GLU A 155 -9.13 29.93 8.65
N TYR A 156 -9.66 28.84 9.22
CA TYR A 156 -10.91 28.87 9.98
C TYR A 156 -10.81 29.75 11.24
N LYS A 157 -9.70 29.66 11.98
CA LYS A 157 -9.45 30.51 13.15
C LYS A 157 -9.33 31.98 12.75
N GLU A 158 -8.61 32.28 11.67
CA GLU A 158 -8.47 33.65 11.17
C GLU A 158 -9.82 34.24 10.71
N ALA A 159 -10.67 33.43 10.05
CA ALA A 159 -12.02 33.86 9.68
C ALA A 159 -12.87 34.15 10.92
N GLY A 160 -12.83 33.27 11.93
CA GLY A 160 -13.54 33.49 13.19
C GLY A 160 -13.06 34.75 13.94
N ILE A 161 -11.74 35.02 13.92
CA ILE A 161 -11.17 36.24 14.52
C ILE A 161 -11.68 37.49 13.79
N LYS A 162 -11.73 37.48 12.46
CA LYS A 162 -12.26 38.61 11.66
C LYS A 162 -13.73 38.88 11.96
N ASP A 163 -14.55 37.84 12.09
CA ASP A 163 -15.97 37.99 12.46
C ASP A 163 -16.12 38.58 13.86
N THR A 164 -15.29 38.17 14.83
CA THR A 164 -15.31 38.77 16.18
C THR A 164 -14.85 40.22 16.18
N ASP A 165 -13.82 40.57 15.42
CA ASP A 165 -13.33 41.95 15.29
C ASP A 165 -14.40 42.86 14.66
N GLN A 166 -15.12 42.35 13.66
CA GLN A 166 -16.22 43.06 13.03
C GLN A 166 -17.37 43.28 14.01
N TRP A 167 -17.75 42.25 14.78
CA TRP A 167 -18.76 42.36 15.83
C TRP A 167 -18.39 43.38 16.90
N PHE A 168 -17.13 43.41 17.37
CA PHE A 168 -16.66 44.40 18.33
C PHE A 168 -16.67 45.83 17.77
N LYS A 169 -16.34 46.03 16.48
CA LYS A 169 -16.43 47.34 15.83
C LYS A 169 -17.88 47.82 15.75
N GLU A 170 -18.80 46.95 15.37
CA GLU A 170 -20.23 47.27 15.30
C GLU A 170 -20.80 47.63 16.67
N ILE A 171 -20.43 46.89 17.73
CA ILE A 171 -20.82 47.23 19.09
C ILE A 171 -20.21 48.55 19.56
N SER A 172 -18.93 48.79 19.26
CA SER A 172 -18.28 50.05 19.65
C SER A 172 -18.97 51.25 19.00
N ALA A 173 -19.33 51.14 17.72
CA ALA A 173 -20.09 52.17 17.01
C ALA A 173 -21.48 52.40 17.64
N VAL A 174 -22.19 51.34 18.04
CA VAL A 174 -23.49 51.46 18.72
C VAL A 174 -23.35 52.10 20.11
N ILE A 175 -22.30 51.78 20.86
CA ILE A 175 -22.01 52.38 22.18
C ILE A 175 -21.73 53.88 22.04
N GLU A 176 -20.97 54.28 21.02
CA GLU A 176 -20.69 55.69 20.70
C GLU A 176 -21.97 56.44 20.29
N ASP A 177 -22.79 55.86 19.39
CA ASP A 177 -24.05 56.45 18.93
C ASP A 177 -25.07 56.63 20.06
N LEU A 178 -25.13 55.66 20.98
CA LEU A 178 -26.03 55.70 22.14
C LEU A 178 -25.42 56.47 23.33
N ASN A 179 -24.18 56.97 23.20
CA ASN A 179 -23.43 57.67 24.24
C ASN A 179 -23.44 56.94 25.59
N ILE A 180 -23.36 55.61 25.56
CA ILE A 180 -23.40 54.74 26.74
C ILE A 180 -22.03 54.82 27.42
N ASN A 181 -21.83 55.87 28.21
CA ASN A 181 -20.69 55.94 29.12
C ASN A 181 -20.96 55.06 30.34
N ALA A 182 -19.92 54.42 30.86
CA ALA A 182 -19.95 53.74 32.15
C ALA A 182 -20.03 54.78 33.29
N SER A 183 -21.21 55.37 33.46
CA SER A 183 -21.56 56.41 34.45
C SER A 183 -23.08 56.54 34.38
N GLU A 184 -23.88 56.26 35.40
CA GLU A 184 -23.71 56.54 36.83
C GLU A 184 -24.25 55.36 37.67
N TYR A 185 -23.43 54.88 38.61
CA TYR A 185 -23.86 54.35 39.91
C TYR A 185 -23.30 55.28 40.98
#